data_AF-A0A2H1WMW8-F1
#
_entry.id   AF-A0A2H1WMW8-F1
#
_cell.length_a   1.000
_cell.length_b   1.000
_cell.length_c   1.000
_cell.angle_alpha   90.00
_cell.angle_beta   90.00
_cell.angle_gamma   90.00
#
_symmetry.space_group_name_H-M   'P 1'
#
loop_
_entity.id
_entity.type
_entity.pdbx_description
1 polymer ?
#
loop_
_entity_poly.entity_id
_entity_poly.type
_entity_poly.pdbx_seq_one_letter_code
_entity_poly.pdbx_strand_id
1 'polypeptide(L)'
;LAPFSLITISSSKILLYKMRINIVNPDLTKLCYIIAVANINDKHDRSAPSDFHWKILKCRMIIFSNSSILACPDKKDVKQVHIIFNKTGDDYDKLNSLFVKYSLMQDGGIKEVTPEIYEKCFHYTMTARIAPVWNTMEEIYLINNRDFLTTKGPQEGIKYNISVNQNFTTFEINAVKINLMISEEEFSPGEWIRVLPSLNKAMVEDSYKDFSQVPVSKFKSYKDIRRHWKNIVPNDSLSETQAVSLCTPTQCSRISKQF
;
A
#
# COMPACT_ATOMS: atom_id res chain seq x y z
N LEU A 1 -26.88 21.07 4.42
CA LEU A 1 -26.51 20.28 5.63
C LEU A 1 -26.29 18.84 5.18
N ALA A 2 -25.01 18.50 4.98
CA ALA A 2 -24.37 17.19 4.78
C ALA A 2 -24.96 16.15 3.80
N PRO A 3 -24.12 15.68 2.85
CA PRO A 3 -23.79 14.27 2.78
C PRO A 3 -22.30 14.12 3.10
N PHE A 4 -21.98 13.94 4.39
CA PHE A 4 -20.66 13.45 4.74
C PHE A 4 -20.65 11.95 4.43
N SER A 5 -19.82 11.54 3.47
CA SER A 5 -19.45 10.13 3.29
C SER A 5 -18.73 9.66 4.55
N LEU A 6 -19.49 9.17 5.52
CA LEU A 6 -19.00 8.66 6.80
C LEU A 6 -18.66 7.17 6.64
N ILE A 7 -17.38 6.87 6.47
CA ILE A 7 -16.88 5.56 6.91
C ILE A 7 -16.88 5.62 8.43
N THR A 8 -17.89 4.99 9.02
CA THR A 8 -18.01 4.87 10.47
C THR A 8 -17.40 3.53 10.85
N ILE A 9 -16.21 3.55 11.46
CA ILE A 9 -15.65 2.34 12.08
C ILE A 9 -16.35 2.19 13.44
N SER A 10 -17.48 1.49 13.46
CA SER A 10 -18.16 1.16 14.71
C SER A 10 -17.54 -0.11 15.31
N SER A 11 -16.72 0.06 16.35
CA SER A 11 -16.31 -1.05 17.20
C SER A 11 -17.52 -1.48 18.03
N SER A 12 -18.26 -2.47 17.52
CA SER A 12 -19.37 -3.08 18.25
C SER A 12 -18.79 -3.94 19.36
N LYS A 13 -19.06 -3.62 20.63
CA LYS A 13 -18.62 -4.40 21.81
C LYS A 13 -19.13 -5.84 21.73
N ILE A 14 -18.33 -6.74 21.17
CA ILE A 14 -18.58 -8.19 21.21
C ILE A 14 -17.23 -8.85 21.48
N LEU A 15 -17.06 -9.35 22.71
CA LEU A 15 -15.96 -10.21 23.20
C LEU A 15 -14.57 -9.92 22.60
N LEU A 16 -13.85 -8.98 23.21
CA LEU A 16 -12.48 -8.58 22.86
C LEU A 16 -11.48 -9.74 23.01
N TYR A 17 -11.37 -10.60 21.99
CA TYR A 17 -10.19 -11.44 21.82
C TYR A 17 -9.05 -10.55 21.30
N LYS A 18 -8.41 -9.83 22.22
CA LYS A 18 -7.13 -9.17 21.95
C LYS A 18 -6.07 -10.27 21.94
N MET A 19 -5.60 -10.61 20.75
CA MET A 19 -4.54 -11.60 20.57
C MET A 19 -3.20 -10.86 20.54
N ARG A 20 -2.24 -11.33 21.35
CA ARG A 20 -0.85 -10.90 21.26
C ARG A 20 0.00 -12.09 20.86
N ILE A 21 0.78 -11.94 19.80
CA ILE A 21 1.69 -12.98 19.29
C ILE A 21 3.10 -12.42 19.28
N ASN A 22 4.05 -13.16 19.82
CA ASN A 22 5.46 -12.84 19.73
C ASN A 22 6.13 -13.83 18.78
N ILE A 23 6.67 -13.31 17.68
CA ILE A 23 7.43 -14.09 16.70
C ILE A 23 8.91 -13.85 17.00
N VAL A 24 9.69 -14.92 17.10
CA VAL A 24 11.15 -14.82 17.26
C VAL A 24 11.75 -14.25 15.99
N ASN A 25 12.53 -13.20 16.12
CA ASN A 25 13.20 -12.58 14.99
C ASN A 25 14.37 -13.45 14.50
N PRO A 26 14.66 -13.42 13.19
CA PRO A 26 15.97 -13.84 12.74
C PRO A 26 17.04 -12.97 13.40
N ASP A 27 18.22 -13.55 13.56
CA ASP A 27 19.39 -12.81 14.04
C ASP A 27 19.68 -11.65 13.08
N LEU A 28 19.41 -10.42 13.53
CA LEU A 28 19.55 -9.23 12.72
C LEU A 28 21.01 -9.00 12.27
N THR A 29 21.99 -9.55 12.98
CA THR A 29 23.42 -9.49 12.59
C THR A 29 23.74 -10.33 11.35
N LYS A 30 22.89 -11.33 11.06
CA LYS A 30 22.97 -12.17 9.86
C LYS A 30 22.17 -11.59 8.69
N LEU A 31 21.48 -10.47 8.90
CA LEU A 31 20.76 -9.78 7.85
C LEU A 31 21.56 -8.57 7.36
N CYS A 32 21.38 -8.27 6.07
CA CYS A 32 21.95 -7.12 5.42
C CYS A 32 20.84 -6.28 4.82
N TYR A 33 21.10 -4.97 4.76
CA TYR A 33 20.19 -3.97 4.23
C TYR A 33 20.88 -3.20 3.09
N ILE A 34 20.17 -3.02 1.98
CA ILE A 34 20.58 -2.14 0.88
C ILE A 34 19.43 -1.25 0.43
N ILE A 35 19.80 -0.15 -0.21
CA ILE A 35 18.88 0.72 -0.91
C ILE A 35 19.02 0.42 -2.40
N ALA A 36 17.89 0.30 -3.09
CA ALA A 36 17.83 0.18 -4.53
C ALA A 36 17.01 1.32 -5.12
N VAL A 37 17.43 1.86 -6.26
CA VAL A 37 16.78 2.95 -6.98
C VAL A 37 16.11 2.38 -8.23
N ALA A 38 14.80 2.61 -8.36
CA ALA A 38 14.04 2.25 -9.56
C ALA A 38 14.42 3.16 -10.73
N ASN A 39 14.85 2.56 -11.85
CA ASN A 39 15.11 3.31 -13.07
C ASN A 39 13.80 3.84 -13.67
N ILE A 40 13.63 5.16 -13.68
CA ILE A 40 12.43 5.83 -14.22
C ILE A 40 12.37 5.75 -15.74
N ASN A 41 13.52 5.68 -16.41
CA ASN A 41 13.55 5.57 -17.87
C ASN A 41 13.03 4.21 -18.37
N ASP A 42 13.00 3.21 -17.48
CA ASP A 42 12.38 1.91 -17.75
C ASP A 42 10.86 1.93 -17.55
N LYS A 43 10.22 3.07 -17.26
CA LYS A 43 8.78 3.10 -16.98
C LYS A 43 7.93 2.84 -18.23
N HIS A 44 7.45 1.61 -18.37
CA HIS A 44 6.61 1.16 -19.48
C HIS A 44 5.25 0.59 -19.05
N ASP A 45 5.08 0.18 -17.77
CA ASP A 45 3.79 -0.33 -17.27
C ASP A 45 2.83 0.82 -16.94
N ARG A 46 1.70 0.88 -17.66
CA ARG A 46 0.66 1.91 -17.48
C ARG A 46 -0.02 1.86 -16.11
N SER A 47 0.02 0.73 -15.41
CA SER A 47 -0.47 0.64 -14.04
C SER A 47 0.40 1.39 -13.02
N ALA A 48 1.57 1.87 -13.44
CA ALA A 48 2.47 2.69 -12.64
C ALA A 48 2.76 4.05 -13.33
N PRO A 49 1.78 4.98 -13.30
CA PRO A 49 1.82 6.18 -14.13
C PRO A 49 2.74 7.29 -13.61
N SER A 50 3.22 7.22 -12.37
CA SER A 50 4.21 8.15 -11.80
C SER A 50 5.40 7.39 -11.23
N ASP A 51 6.48 8.10 -10.94
CA ASP A 51 7.73 7.55 -10.41
C ASP A 51 7.49 6.85 -9.07
N PHE A 52 6.64 7.45 -8.22
CA PHE A 52 6.16 6.86 -6.98
C PHE A 52 5.49 5.48 -7.21
N HIS A 53 4.58 5.38 -8.18
CA HIS A 53 3.91 4.11 -8.49
C HIS A 53 4.87 3.10 -9.10
N TRP A 54 5.87 3.56 -9.85
CA TRP A 54 6.91 2.72 -10.43
C TRP A 54 7.78 2.08 -9.35
N LYS A 55 8.23 2.87 -8.37
CA LYS A 55 8.92 2.38 -7.17
C LYS A 55 8.11 1.29 -6.45
N ILE A 56 6.84 1.55 -6.19
CA ILE A 56 5.95 0.58 -5.53
C ILE A 56 5.86 -0.73 -6.33
N LEU A 57 5.64 -0.62 -7.65
CA LEU A 57 5.57 -1.78 -8.53
C LEU A 57 6.87 -2.61 -8.46
N LYS A 58 8.03 -1.96 -8.57
CA LYS A 58 9.34 -2.63 -8.51
C LYS A 58 9.58 -3.28 -7.14
N CYS A 59 9.23 -2.60 -6.05
CA CYS A 59 9.30 -3.16 -4.70
C CYS A 59 8.47 -4.45 -4.58
N ARG A 60 7.21 -4.43 -5.06
CA ARG A 60 6.35 -5.62 -5.07
C ARG A 60 6.94 -6.74 -5.92
N MET A 61 7.49 -6.43 -7.09
CA MET A 61 8.14 -7.43 -7.93
C MET A 61 9.27 -8.16 -7.20
N ILE A 62 10.09 -7.44 -6.41
CA ILE A 62 11.12 -8.06 -5.56
C ILE A 62 10.50 -8.99 -4.50
N ILE A 63 9.52 -8.50 -3.74
CA ILE A 63 8.86 -9.25 -2.66
C ILE A 63 8.27 -10.58 -3.13
N PHE A 64 7.68 -10.59 -4.32
CA PHE A 64 7.04 -11.78 -4.90
C PHE A 64 8.00 -12.66 -5.71
N SER A 65 9.23 -12.21 -5.96
CA SER A 65 10.23 -13.00 -6.68
C SER A 65 11.10 -13.85 -5.76
N ASN A 66 11.31 -13.42 -4.52
CA ASN A 66 12.07 -14.18 -3.54
C ASN A 66 11.40 -14.16 -2.16
N SER A 67 11.12 -15.35 -1.62
CA SER A 67 10.45 -15.51 -0.33
C SER A 67 11.31 -15.12 0.87
N SER A 68 12.65 -15.18 0.77
CA SER A 68 13.59 -14.81 1.84
C SER A 68 13.84 -13.31 1.98
N ILE A 69 13.43 -12.52 0.99
CA ILE A 69 13.67 -11.07 0.95
C ILE A 69 12.49 -10.32 1.57
N LEU A 70 12.81 -9.31 2.38
CA LEU A 70 11.87 -8.30 2.82
C LEU A 70 12.19 -6.99 2.11
N ALA A 71 11.17 -6.24 1.70
CA ALA A 71 11.36 -4.92 1.12
C ALA A 71 10.23 -3.97 1.51
N CYS A 72 10.52 -2.67 1.45
CA CYS A 72 9.51 -1.63 1.46
C CYS A 72 9.95 -0.44 0.59
N PRO A 73 9.02 0.27 -0.08
CA PRO A 73 9.34 1.53 -0.73
C PRO A 73 9.72 2.58 0.32
N ASP A 74 10.66 3.47 -0.01
CA ASP A 74 10.99 4.63 0.83
C ASP A 74 9.78 5.58 0.90
N LYS A 75 9.52 6.18 2.07
CA LYS A 75 8.38 7.10 2.27
C LYS A 75 8.65 8.50 1.70
N LYS A 76 9.90 8.95 1.71
CA LYS A 76 10.34 10.30 1.35
C LYS A 76 10.84 10.38 -0.09
N ASP A 77 11.56 9.37 -0.55
CA ASP A 77 12.12 9.34 -1.90
C ASP A 77 11.19 8.59 -2.86
N VAL A 78 10.90 9.19 -4.02
CA VAL A 78 9.95 8.66 -5.00
C VAL A 78 10.47 7.46 -5.81
N LYS A 79 11.77 7.12 -5.70
CA LYS A 79 12.47 6.10 -6.50
C LYS A 79 13.10 4.99 -5.66
N GLN A 80 13.40 5.24 -4.39
CA GLN A 80 14.15 4.32 -3.53
C GLN A 80 13.29 3.20 -2.93
N VAL A 81 13.89 2.02 -2.81
CA VAL A 81 13.33 0.84 -2.17
C VAL A 81 14.35 0.31 -1.16
N HIS A 82 13.90 0.07 0.05
CA HIS A 82 14.67 -0.60 1.10
C HIS A 82 14.52 -2.11 0.95
N ILE A 83 15.64 -2.83 0.99
CA ILE A 83 15.65 -4.28 0.81
C ILE A 83 16.51 -4.91 1.89
N ILE A 84 15.96 -5.90 2.58
CA ILE A 84 16.62 -6.73 3.57
C ILE A 84 16.74 -8.14 3.01
N PHE A 85 17.94 -8.71 3.14
CA PHE A 85 18.26 -10.04 2.66
C PHE A 85 19.20 -10.75 3.65
N ASN A 86 19.33 -12.07 3.53
CA ASN A 86 20.24 -12.83 4.37
C ASN A 86 21.70 -12.62 3.90
N LYS A 87 22.59 -12.25 4.82
CA LYS A 87 24.03 -12.14 4.57
C LYS A 87 24.64 -13.49 4.20
N THR A 88 24.10 -14.57 4.75
CA THR A 88 24.53 -15.94 4.52
C THR A 88 23.66 -16.59 3.45
N GLY A 89 24.29 -17.24 2.46
CA GLY A 89 23.59 -17.92 1.36
C GLY A 89 23.68 -17.18 0.04
N ASP A 90 22.75 -17.48 -0.87
CA ASP A 90 22.73 -17.01 -2.27
C ASP A 90 21.74 -15.85 -2.50
N ASP A 91 21.19 -15.27 -1.42
CA ASP A 91 20.21 -14.20 -1.47
C ASP A 91 20.74 -12.96 -2.20
N TYR A 92 22.01 -12.61 -1.98
CA TYR A 92 22.63 -11.46 -2.63
C TYR A 92 22.79 -11.67 -4.15
N ASP A 93 23.17 -12.86 -4.59
CA ASP A 93 23.31 -13.19 -6.02
C ASP A 93 21.95 -13.22 -6.72
N LYS A 94 20.95 -13.80 -6.05
CA LYS A 94 19.55 -13.72 -6.50
C LYS A 94 19.09 -12.27 -6.59
N LEU A 95 19.39 -11.45 -5.60
CA LEU A 95 19.02 -10.03 -5.57
C LEU A 95 19.66 -9.24 -6.71
N ASN A 96 20.94 -9.46 -6.98
CA ASN A 96 21.63 -8.87 -8.14
C ASN A 96 20.98 -9.30 -9.47
N SER A 97 20.60 -10.57 -9.59
CA SER A 97 19.88 -11.07 -10.77
C SER A 97 18.51 -10.37 -10.92
N LEU A 98 17.80 -10.13 -9.81
CA LEU A 98 16.56 -9.37 -9.81
C LEU A 98 16.78 -7.89 -10.15
N PHE A 99 17.89 -7.29 -9.74
CA PHE A 99 18.23 -5.91 -10.07
C PHE A 99 18.41 -5.70 -11.57
N VAL A 100 19.14 -6.60 -12.23
CA VAL A 100 19.27 -6.59 -13.69
C VAL A 100 17.90 -6.81 -14.34
N LYS A 101 17.15 -7.83 -13.89
CA LYS A 101 15.85 -8.18 -14.46
C LYS A 101 14.81 -7.06 -14.34
N TYR A 102 14.84 -6.30 -13.24
CA TYR A 102 13.86 -5.27 -12.93
C TYR A 102 14.40 -3.85 -13.06
N SER A 103 15.55 -3.64 -13.67
CA SER A 103 16.13 -2.30 -13.87
C SER A 103 16.22 -1.50 -12.56
N LEU A 104 16.69 -2.16 -11.50
CA LEU A 104 17.01 -1.53 -10.21
C LEU A 104 18.52 -1.36 -10.11
N MET A 105 18.96 -0.26 -9.51
CA MET A 105 20.37 0.01 -9.25
C MET A 105 20.58 0.09 -7.74
N GLN A 106 21.60 -0.62 -7.23
CA GLN A 106 21.98 -0.47 -5.83
C GLN A 106 22.51 0.95 -5.60
N ASP A 107 22.03 1.61 -4.56
CA ASP A 107 22.51 2.91 -4.10
C ASP A 107 23.29 2.75 -2.79
N GLY A 108 24.58 3.09 -2.85
CA GLY A 108 25.51 2.94 -1.75
C GLY A 108 25.90 1.50 -1.42
N GLY A 109 26.56 1.35 -0.26
CA GLY A 109 27.04 0.06 0.24
C GLY A 109 25.99 -0.74 1.03
N ILE A 110 26.34 -1.99 1.31
CA ILE A 110 25.59 -2.86 2.21
C ILE A 110 25.71 -2.34 3.65
N LYS A 111 24.57 -2.24 4.35
CA LYS A 111 24.45 -1.73 5.70
C LYS A 111 23.89 -2.80 6.63
N GLU A 112 24.08 -2.61 7.93
CA GLU A 112 23.47 -3.45 8.96
C GLU A 112 21.98 -3.14 9.12
N VAL A 113 21.20 -4.15 9.53
CA VAL A 113 19.76 -4.02 9.73
C VAL A 113 19.49 -3.46 11.12
N THR A 114 18.77 -2.34 11.18
CA THR A 114 18.22 -1.81 12.44
C THR A 114 16.80 -2.36 12.67
N PRO A 115 16.33 -2.43 13.93
CA PRO A 115 14.95 -2.84 14.23
C PRO A 115 13.90 -1.98 13.50
N GLU A 116 14.16 -0.68 13.34
CA GLU A 116 13.27 0.24 12.63
C GLU A 116 13.12 -0.11 11.14
N ILE A 117 14.23 -0.40 10.46
CA ILE A 117 14.21 -0.79 9.05
C ILE A 117 13.58 -2.17 8.87
N TYR A 118 13.88 -3.10 9.80
CA TYR A 118 13.25 -4.42 9.83
C TYR A 118 11.74 -4.30 9.96
N GLU A 119 11.24 -3.53 10.92
CA GLU A 119 9.80 -3.32 11.15
C GLU A 119 9.10 -2.80 9.89
N LYS A 120 9.65 -1.78 9.24
CA LYS A 120 9.08 -1.21 8.01
C LYS A 120 9.04 -2.22 6.87
N CYS A 121 10.16 -2.88 6.60
CA CYS A 121 10.27 -3.88 5.52
C CYS A 121 9.36 -5.09 5.79
N PHE A 122 9.32 -5.56 7.03
CA PHE A 122 8.50 -6.67 7.47
C PHE A 122 7.01 -6.33 7.36
N HIS A 123 6.59 -5.16 7.86
CA HIS A 123 5.21 -4.69 7.77
C HIS A 123 4.74 -4.63 6.32
N TYR A 124 5.51 -3.95 5.45
CA TYR A 124 5.16 -3.80 4.04
C TYR A 124 5.15 -5.15 3.31
N THR A 125 6.15 -6.00 3.56
CA THR A 125 6.23 -7.32 2.93
C THR A 125 5.08 -8.22 3.36
N MET A 126 4.75 -8.25 4.65
CA MET A 126 3.64 -9.03 5.17
C MET A 126 2.32 -8.61 4.52
N THR A 127 2.01 -7.31 4.59
CA THR A 127 0.76 -6.76 4.04
C THR A 127 0.68 -6.93 2.52
N ALA A 128 1.80 -6.80 1.80
CA ALA A 128 1.87 -7.12 0.37
C ALA A 128 1.53 -8.59 0.09
N ARG A 129 2.06 -9.53 0.88
CA ARG A 129 1.88 -10.99 0.68
C ARG A 129 0.47 -11.50 1.00
N ILE A 130 -0.19 -10.94 2.01
CA ILE A 130 -1.56 -11.36 2.39
C ILE A 130 -2.64 -10.71 1.52
N ALA A 131 -2.28 -9.65 0.78
CA ALA A 131 -3.13 -9.11 -0.27
C ALA A 131 -3.26 -10.11 -1.45
N PRO A 132 -4.41 -10.16 -2.13
CA PRO A 132 -5.55 -9.28 -1.98
C PRO A 132 -6.63 -9.82 -1.03
N VAL A 133 -6.37 -10.90 -0.28
CA VAL A 133 -7.37 -11.47 0.65
C VAL A 133 -7.55 -10.53 1.84
N TRP A 134 -6.43 -10.12 2.44
CA TRP A 134 -6.38 -9.08 3.47
C TRP A 134 -5.80 -7.81 2.87
N ASN A 135 -6.63 -6.77 2.73
CA ASN A 135 -6.20 -5.48 2.21
C ASN A 135 -6.02 -4.49 3.36
N THR A 136 -4.97 -3.68 3.30
CA THR A 136 -4.75 -2.64 4.31
C THR A 136 -5.69 -1.46 4.08
N MET A 137 -6.26 -0.95 5.17
CA MET A 137 -7.01 0.29 5.24
C MET A 137 -6.40 1.14 6.36
N GLU A 138 -6.15 2.43 6.07
CA GLU A 138 -5.25 3.27 6.86
C GLU A 138 -3.88 2.57 7.07
N GLU A 139 -3.22 2.78 8.22
CA GLU A 139 -1.97 2.10 8.60
C GLU A 139 -2.19 0.98 9.64
N ILE A 140 -3.43 0.80 10.13
CA ILE A 140 -3.70 -0.03 11.33
C ILE A 140 -4.85 -1.02 11.15
N TYR A 141 -5.55 -1.03 10.01
CA TYR A 141 -6.64 -1.96 9.75
C TYR A 141 -6.32 -2.88 8.57
N LEU A 142 -6.71 -4.15 8.68
CA LEU A 142 -6.82 -5.05 7.54
C LEU A 142 -8.28 -5.46 7.38
N ILE A 143 -8.76 -5.46 6.14
CA ILE A 143 -10.09 -5.93 5.76
C ILE A 143 -9.97 -7.27 5.02
N ASN A 144 -10.73 -8.27 5.44
CA ASN A 144 -10.78 -9.58 4.80
C ASN A 144 -11.82 -9.58 3.68
N ASN A 145 -11.53 -8.85 2.61
CA ASN A 145 -12.37 -8.83 1.43
C ASN A 145 -11.56 -8.36 0.21
N ARG A 146 -11.50 -9.20 -0.82
CA ARG A 146 -10.82 -8.92 -2.09
C ARG A 146 -11.49 -7.80 -2.88
N ASP A 147 -12.80 -7.69 -2.77
CA ASP A 147 -13.65 -6.76 -3.53
C ASP A 147 -14.21 -5.67 -2.58
N PHE A 148 -13.45 -5.33 -1.52
CA PHE A 148 -13.87 -4.33 -0.52
C PHE A 148 -14.17 -2.96 -1.12
N LEU A 149 -13.56 -2.61 -2.25
CA LEU A 149 -13.81 -1.34 -2.96
C LEU A 149 -15.21 -1.25 -3.59
N THR A 150 -15.90 -2.38 -3.79
CA THR A 150 -17.25 -2.44 -4.36
C THR A 150 -18.29 -2.98 -3.38
N THR A 151 -17.86 -3.46 -2.22
CA THR A 151 -18.73 -4.10 -1.23
C THR A 151 -19.23 -3.08 -0.23
N LYS A 152 -20.52 -3.12 0.08
CA LYS A 152 -21.16 -2.28 1.10
C LYS A 152 -21.45 -3.04 2.37
N GLY A 153 -21.60 -2.30 3.46
CA GLY A 153 -22.03 -2.83 4.74
C GLY A 153 -20.90 -3.40 5.59
N PRO A 154 -21.23 -4.20 6.62
CA PRO A 154 -20.26 -4.69 7.60
C PRO A 154 -19.28 -5.70 6.97
N GLN A 155 -17.99 -5.50 7.21
CA GLN A 155 -16.90 -6.35 6.72
C GLN A 155 -16.09 -6.88 7.90
N GLU A 156 -15.58 -8.11 7.77
CA GLU A 156 -14.61 -8.64 8.73
C GLU A 156 -13.29 -7.88 8.59
N GLY A 157 -12.77 -7.40 9.72
CA GLY A 157 -11.48 -6.76 9.76
C GLY A 157 -10.71 -7.07 11.03
N ILE A 158 -9.44 -6.69 11.01
CA ILE A 158 -8.60 -6.69 12.20
C ILE A 158 -7.96 -5.32 12.35
N LYS A 159 -7.94 -4.81 13.58
CA LYS A 159 -7.06 -3.71 13.97
C LYS A 159 -5.77 -4.33 14.50
N TYR A 160 -4.65 -3.98 13.91
CA TYR A 160 -3.36 -4.54 14.29
C TYR A 160 -2.33 -3.45 14.60
N ASN A 161 -1.33 -3.83 15.39
CA ASN A 161 -0.12 -3.06 15.63
C ASN A 161 1.07 -4.02 15.61
N ILE A 162 2.16 -3.62 14.94
CA ILE A 162 3.41 -4.38 14.89
C ILE A 162 4.45 -3.56 15.65
N SER A 163 5.22 -4.22 16.51
CA SER A 163 6.42 -3.62 17.09
C SER A 163 7.57 -4.60 17.07
N VAL A 164 8.76 -4.11 16.74
CA VAL A 164 9.97 -4.92 16.60
C VAL A 164 11.01 -4.51 17.63
N ASN A 165 11.57 -5.50 18.31
CA ASN A 165 12.83 -5.35 19.05
C ASN A 165 13.90 -6.29 18.44
N GLN A 166 15.07 -6.40 19.06
CA GLN A 166 16.15 -7.24 18.53
C GLN A 166 15.78 -8.73 18.43
N ASN A 167 14.93 -9.22 19.35
CA ASN A 167 14.69 -10.65 19.53
C ASN A 167 13.30 -11.08 19.06
N PHE A 168 12.32 -10.18 19.07
CA PHE A 168 10.93 -10.49 18.81
C PHE A 168 10.24 -9.42 17.96
N THR A 169 9.34 -9.88 17.11
CA THR A 169 8.29 -9.08 16.47
C THR A 169 6.98 -9.38 17.18
N THR A 170 6.41 -8.36 17.81
CA THR A 170 5.13 -8.45 18.54
C THR A 170 3.99 -8.00 17.63
N PHE A 171 2.98 -8.85 17.52
CA PHE A 171 1.71 -8.54 16.87
C PHE A 171 0.63 -8.39 17.93
N GLU A 172 0.00 -7.23 17.98
CA GLU A 172 -1.26 -7.05 18.70
C GLU A 172 -2.39 -6.99 17.68
N ILE A 173 -3.36 -7.89 17.81
CA ILE A 173 -4.46 -8.05 16.85
C ILE A 173 -5.78 -8.01 17.61
N ASN A 174 -6.72 -7.20 17.12
CA ASN A 174 -8.09 -7.13 17.62
C ASN A 174 -9.05 -7.34 16.45
N ALA A 175 -9.96 -8.31 16.58
CA ALA A 175 -11.04 -8.47 15.62
C ALA A 175 -11.97 -7.25 15.66
N VAL A 176 -12.33 -6.72 14.49
CA VAL A 176 -13.23 -5.57 14.34
C VAL A 176 -14.21 -5.80 13.20
N LYS A 177 -15.35 -5.11 13.23
CA LYS A 177 -16.24 -4.98 12.08
C LYS A 177 -16.00 -3.62 11.44
N ILE A 178 -15.68 -3.60 10.15
CA ILE A 178 -15.46 -2.37 9.38
C ILE A 178 -16.70 -2.16 8.53
N ASN A 179 -17.46 -1.09 8.78
CA ASN A 179 -18.64 -0.79 7.97
C ASN A 179 -18.25 0.11 6.79
N LEU A 180 -18.28 -0.45 5.58
CA LEU A 180 -17.99 0.30 4.35
C LEU A 180 -19.28 0.90 3.79
N MET A 181 -19.35 2.22 3.81
CA MET A 181 -20.44 2.99 3.22
C MET A 181 -19.94 3.62 1.92
N ILE A 182 -20.19 2.93 0.81
CA ILE A 182 -19.89 3.45 -0.53
C ILE A 182 -21.14 4.19 -1.01
N SER A 183 -21.01 5.51 -1.21
CA SER A 183 -22.07 6.33 -1.78
C SER A 183 -22.35 5.90 -3.23
N GLU A 184 -23.63 5.84 -3.60
CA GLU A 184 -24.07 5.74 -5.00
C GLU A 184 -24.35 7.12 -5.61
N GLU A 185 -24.36 8.16 -4.78
CA GLU A 185 -24.63 9.52 -5.24
C GLU A 185 -23.43 10.01 -6.07
N GLU A 186 -23.74 10.64 -7.20
CA GLU A 186 -22.74 11.30 -8.03
C GLU A 186 -22.09 12.42 -7.23
N PHE A 187 -20.77 12.38 -7.11
CA PHE A 187 -20.04 13.43 -6.42
C PHE A 187 -19.99 14.70 -7.26
N SER A 188 -20.28 15.83 -6.64
CA SER A 188 -20.21 17.15 -7.25
C SER A 188 -18.85 17.81 -7.01
N PRO A 189 -18.31 18.58 -7.98
CA PRO A 189 -17.16 19.45 -7.74
C PRO A 189 -17.34 20.31 -6.48
N GLY A 190 -16.33 20.36 -5.61
CA GLY A 190 -16.35 21.04 -4.32
C GLY A 190 -16.80 20.18 -3.13
N GLU A 191 -17.28 18.95 -3.35
CA GLU A 191 -17.64 18.05 -2.25
C GLU A 191 -16.42 17.44 -1.55
N TRP A 192 -16.55 17.26 -0.23
CA TRP A 192 -15.54 16.63 0.60
C TRP A 192 -15.81 15.13 0.74
N ILE A 193 -14.83 14.32 0.36
CA ILE A 193 -14.92 12.86 0.42
C ILE A 193 -13.72 12.25 1.12
N ARG A 194 -13.83 10.97 1.49
CA ARG A 194 -12.72 10.18 2.05
C ARG A 194 -12.22 9.17 1.03
N VAL A 195 -10.91 9.14 0.85
CA VAL A 195 -10.25 8.36 -0.21
C VAL A 195 -9.73 7.05 0.35
N LEU A 196 -10.29 5.93 -0.09
CA LEU A 196 -9.73 4.61 0.21
C LEU A 196 -8.36 4.41 -0.48
N PRO A 197 -7.45 3.60 0.08
CA PRO A 197 -7.54 2.96 1.40
C PRO A 197 -7.13 3.90 2.56
N SER A 198 -6.54 5.08 2.28
CA SER A 198 -5.95 5.96 3.30
C SER A 198 -6.94 6.64 4.24
N LEU A 199 -8.21 6.74 3.85
CA LEU A 199 -9.27 7.50 4.55
C LEU A 199 -8.99 9.00 4.70
N ASN A 200 -7.96 9.53 4.03
CA ASN A 200 -7.69 10.96 3.95
C ASN A 200 -8.88 11.70 3.36
N LYS A 201 -9.13 12.91 3.85
CA LYS A 201 -10.08 13.84 3.23
C LYS A 201 -9.51 14.39 1.94
N ALA A 202 -10.36 14.51 0.93
CA ALA A 202 -10.03 15.15 -0.33
C ALA A 202 -11.26 15.89 -0.86
N MET A 203 -11.02 16.92 -1.66
CA MET A 203 -12.07 17.66 -2.35
C MET A 203 -12.18 17.16 -3.79
N VAL A 204 -13.40 17.02 -4.29
CA VAL A 204 -13.66 16.69 -5.69
C VAL A 204 -13.41 17.91 -6.55
N GLU A 205 -12.46 17.81 -7.47
CA GLU A 205 -12.16 18.87 -8.45
C GLU A 205 -13.08 18.76 -9.65
N ASP A 206 -13.14 17.56 -10.22
CA ASP A 206 -13.94 17.24 -11.41
C ASP A 206 -14.60 15.88 -11.23
N SER A 207 -15.76 15.67 -11.86
CA SER A 207 -16.41 14.38 -11.90
C SER A 207 -16.98 14.07 -13.29
N TYR A 208 -16.74 12.84 -13.74
CA TYR A 208 -17.07 12.38 -15.09
C TYR A 208 -17.90 11.11 -15.01
N LYS A 209 -18.99 11.06 -15.80
CA LYS A 209 -19.87 9.88 -15.89
C LYS A 209 -19.30 8.78 -16.79
N ASP A 210 -18.49 9.18 -17.77
CA ASP A 210 -17.84 8.26 -18.70
C ASP A 210 -16.33 8.58 -18.77
N PHE A 211 -15.55 7.52 -18.86
CA PHE A 211 -14.11 7.57 -19.06
C PHE A 211 -13.72 8.27 -20.37
N SER A 212 -14.59 8.24 -21.38
CA SER A 212 -14.41 8.95 -22.65
C SER A 212 -14.36 10.48 -22.49
N GLN A 213 -14.94 11.01 -21.40
CA GLN A 213 -15.03 12.44 -21.12
C GLN A 213 -13.82 12.97 -20.33
N VAL A 214 -12.95 12.07 -19.86
CA VAL A 214 -11.76 12.45 -19.07
C VAL A 214 -10.73 13.06 -20.03
N PRO A 215 -10.45 14.38 -19.97
CA PRO A 215 -9.73 15.09 -21.03
C PRO A 215 -8.29 14.60 -21.22
N VAL A 216 -7.66 14.08 -20.17
CA VAL A 216 -6.31 13.51 -20.17
C VAL A 216 -6.21 12.45 -19.08
N SER A 217 -6.69 11.23 -19.34
CA SER A 217 -6.54 10.13 -18.39
C SER A 217 -5.15 9.48 -18.51
N LYS A 218 -4.43 9.35 -17.39
CA LYS A 218 -3.19 8.52 -17.34
C LYS A 218 -3.48 7.03 -17.55
N PHE A 219 -4.74 6.62 -17.45
CA PHE A 219 -5.20 5.25 -17.65
C PHE A 219 -6.03 5.18 -18.94
N LYS A 220 -5.98 4.07 -19.69
CA LYS A 220 -6.79 3.92 -20.91
C LYS A 220 -8.07 3.13 -20.67
N SER A 221 -8.19 2.47 -19.53
CA SER A 221 -9.32 1.64 -19.18
C SER A 221 -9.49 1.50 -17.66
N TYR A 222 -10.70 1.13 -17.25
CA TYR A 222 -10.99 0.72 -15.86
C TYR A 222 -10.12 -0.46 -15.41
N LYS A 223 -9.71 -1.35 -16.33
CA LYS A 223 -8.80 -2.47 -16.05
C LYS A 223 -7.42 -1.96 -15.61
N ASP A 224 -6.91 -0.90 -16.23
CA ASP A 224 -5.63 -0.29 -15.85
C ASP A 224 -5.70 0.33 -14.46
N ILE A 225 -6.83 0.98 -14.14
CA ILE A 225 -7.11 1.54 -12.81
C ILE A 225 -7.19 0.42 -11.78
N ARG A 226 -7.96 -0.65 -12.04
CA ARG A 226 -8.05 -1.79 -11.11
C ARG A 226 -6.68 -2.44 -10.88
N ARG A 227 -5.85 -2.54 -11.92
CA ARG A 227 -4.47 -3.05 -11.80
C ARG A 227 -3.58 -2.10 -10.99
N HIS A 228 -3.71 -0.79 -11.22
CA HIS A 228 -3.04 0.24 -10.45
C HIS A 228 -3.37 0.16 -8.95
N TRP A 229 -4.66 0.11 -8.59
CA TRP A 229 -5.09 -0.04 -7.19
C TRP A 229 -4.57 -1.32 -6.54
N LYS A 230 -4.57 -2.45 -7.26
CA LYS A 230 -3.98 -3.71 -6.77
C LYS A 230 -2.49 -3.59 -6.47
N ASN A 231 -1.77 -2.73 -7.20
CA ASN A 231 -0.34 -2.53 -7.04
C ASN A 231 0.00 -1.52 -5.95
N ILE A 232 -0.95 -0.67 -5.51
CA ILE A 232 -0.67 0.45 -4.57
C ILE A 232 -0.86 0.10 -3.10
N VAL A 233 -1.65 -0.92 -2.78
CA VAL A 233 -1.79 -1.36 -1.39
C VAL A 233 -0.46 -2.02 -0.97
N PRO A 234 0.23 -1.63 0.13
CA PRO A 234 -0.19 -0.74 1.24
C PRO A 234 0.89 0.29 1.72
N ASN A 235 0.46 1.38 2.33
CA ASN A 235 1.27 2.44 2.99
C ASN A 235 1.98 3.44 2.07
N ASP A 236 1.25 4.48 1.64
CA ASP A 236 1.41 5.80 2.28
C ASP A 236 0.27 6.72 1.84
N SER A 237 -0.07 7.65 2.73
CA SER A 237 -0.74 8.88 2.38
C SER A 237 -0.04 9.50 1.17
N LEU A 238 -0.67 9.49 -0.01
CA LEU A 238 -0.22 10.25 -1.19
C LEU A 238 0.16 11.67 -0.74
N SER A 239 1.44 11.92 -0.50
CA SER A 239 2.04 13.25 -0.45
C SER A 239 2.49 13.57 -1.85
N GLU A 240 2.40 14.86 -2.19
CA GLU A 240 2.66 15.47 -3.49
C GLU A 240 1.41 15.60 -4.37
N THR A 241 0.72 16.74 -4.19
CA THR A 241 0.25 17.73 -5.19
C THR A 241 -0.33 17.28 -6.54
N GLN A 242 -0.57 16.00 -6.75
CA GLN A 242 -1.08 15.43 -7.98
C GLN A 242 -2.51 14.99 -7.75
N ALA A 243 -3.38 15.41 -8.65
CA ALA A 243 -4.76 14.99 -8.66
C ALA A 243 -4.84 13.46 -8.69
N VAL A 244 -5.54 12.88 -7.73
CA VAL A 244 -5.76 11.43 -7.64
C VAL A 244 -7.08 11.15 -8.34
N SER A 245 -7.19 10.04 -9.07
CA SER A 245 -8.45 9.61 -9.67
C SER A 245 -9.14 8.60 -8.77
N LEU A 246 -10.33 8.92 -8.25
CA LEU A 246 -11.24 7.96 -7.65
C LEU A 246 -12.21 7.49 -8.72
N CYS A 247 -12.23 6.19 -9.04
CA CYS A 247 -13.27 5.65 -9.90
C CYS A 247 -14.11 4.61 -9.16
N THR A 248 -15.42 4.85 -9.10
CA THR A 248 -16.43 3.85 -8.79
C THR A 248 -16.84 3.13 -10.08
N PRO A 249 -17.67 2.07 -10.03
CA PRO A 249 -18.23 1.47 -11.25
C PRO A 249 -19.04 2.44 -12.12
N THR A 250 -19.50 3.58 -11.57
CA THR A 250 -20.45 4.51 -12.20
C THR A 250 -19.90 5.90 -12.46
N GLN A 251 -18.78 6.28 -11.84
CA GLN A 251 -18.23 7.64 -11.95
C GLN A 251 -16.70 7.60 -11.77
N CYS A 252 -15.99 8.48 -12.48
CA CYS A 252 -14.60 8.77 -12.15
C CYS A 252 -14.39 10.25 -11.84
N SER A 253 -13.74 10.52 -10.71
CA SER A 253 -13.57 11.86 -10.16
C SER A 253 -12.09 12.16 -9.94
N ARG A 254 -11.70 13.38 -10.29
CA ARG A 254 -10.39 13.95 -9.98
C ARG A 254 -10.48 14.61 -8.61
N ILE A 255 -9.52 14.35 -7.74
CA ILE A 255 -9.50 14.88 -6.38
C ILE A 255 -8.18 15.55 -6.02
N SER A 256 -8.23 16.60 -5.20
CA SER A 256 -7.07 17.19 -4.54
C SER A 256 -7.08 16.93 -3.05
N LYS A 257 -5.91 16.57 -2.52
CA LYS A 257 -5.68 16.46 -1.09
C LYS A 257 -5.32 17.84 -0.53
N GLN A 258 -5.96 18.23 0.57
CA GLN A 258 -5.50 19.34 1.40
C GLN A 258 -5.09 18.78 2.77
N PHE A 259 -3.97 19.30 3.29
CA PHE A 259 -3.39 18.95 4.59
C PHE A 259 -4.25 19.50 5.74
#